data_AF-A0AAV4EBI8-F1
#
_entry.id   AF-A0AAV4EBI8-F1
#
_cell.length_a   1.000
_cell.length_b   1.000
_cell.length_c   1.000
_cell.angle_alpha   90.00
_cell.angle_beta   90.00
_cell.angle_gamma   90.00
#
_symmetry.space_group_name_H-M   'P 1'
#
loop_
_entity.id
_entity.type
_entity.pdbx_description
1 polymer ?
#
loop_
_entity_poly.entity_id
_entity_poly.type
_entity_poly.pdbx_seq_one_letter_code
_entity_poly.pdbx_strand_id
1 'polypeptide(L)'
;MLPLHVLLFSVEGTKLKTVEDLKYLTRIFFNDGPLDKEINARILMASQALGRLQMRVLRKLNIRYCTKVKLYHDIVFISLLYGCETLTRYKGHLRQLKQFHWQDQITYLEILD
;
A
#
# COMPACT_ATOMS: atom_id res chain seq x y z
N MET A 1 29.64 -3.18 -24.55
CA MET A 1 28.38 -3.78 -24.06
C MET A 1 28.76 -4.98 -23.20
N LEU A 2 28.66 -4.87 -21.88
CA LEU A 2 28.83 -5.99 -20.94
C LEU A 2 27.44 -6.34 -20.37
N PRO A 3 27.09 -7.63 -20.22
CA PRO A 3 25.77 -8.03 -19.77
C PRO A 3 25.59 -7.66 -18.29
N LEU A 4 24.37 -7.27 -17.92
CA LEU A 4 23.98 -7.01 -16.54
C LEU A 4 24.33 -8.24 -15.68
N HIS A 5 25.31 -8.06 -14.80
CA HIS A 5 25.77 -9.07 -13.87
C HIS A 5 24.65 -9.33 -12.85
N VAL A 6 24.03 -10.51 -12.91
CA VAL A 6 23.15 -11.01 -11.86
C VAL A 6 23.98 -11.08 -10.58
N LEU A 7 23.58 -10.34 -9.55
CA LEU A 7 24.24 -10.28 -8.25
C LEU A 7 24.18 -11.67 -7.58
N LEU A 8 25.29 -12.40 -7.67
CA LEU A 8 25.48 -13.71 -7.04
C LEU A 8 26.08 -13.51 -5.65
N PHE A 9 25.24 -13.56 -4.62
CA PHE A 9 25.68 -13.56 -3.22
C PHE A 9 26.06 -14.98 -2.79
N SER A 10 27.23 -15.12 -2.13
CA SER A 10 27.75 -16.38 -1.62
C SER A 10 28.02 -16.23 -0.12
N VAL A 11 27.51 -17.16 0.69
CA VAL A 11 27.80 -17.25 2.12
C VAL A 11 28.62 -18.53 2.32
N GLU A 12 29.81 -18.39 2.91
CA GLU A 12 30.75 -19.50 3.16
C GLU A 12 31.02 -20.39 1.92
N GLY A 13 31.16 -19.76 0.75
CA GLY A 13 31.45 -20.46 -0.51
C GLY A 13 30.24 -21.13 -1.17
N THR A 14 29.07 -21.10 -0.53
CA THR A 14 27.82 -21.64 -1.08
C THR A 14 27.03 -20.54 -1.80
N LYS A 15 26.84 -20.70 -3.11
CA LYS A 15 26.03 -19.80 -3.93
C LYS A 15 24.55 -19.89 -3.50
N LEU A 16 23.98 -18.76 -3.09
CA LEU A 16 22.57 -18.70 -2.73
C LEU A 16 21.69 -18.69 -3.98
N LYS A 17 20.56 -19.40 -3.93
CA LYS A 17 19.54 -19.33 -4.99
C LYS A 17 18.90 -17.95 -5.00
N THR A 18 18.80 -17.35 -6.19
CA THR A 18 18.00 -16.15 -6.41
C THR A 18 16.53 -16.50 -6.26
N VAL A 19 15.81 -15.72 -5.44
CA VAL A 19 14.36 -15.84 -5.27
C VAL A 19 13.72 -14.69 -6.05
N GLU A 20 12.81 -15.03 -6.97
CA GLU A 20 12.15 -14.05 -7.85
C GLU A 20 11.22 -13.12 -7.06
N ASP A 21 10.42 -13.69 -6.15
CA ASP A 21 9.45 -13.00 -5.32
C ASP A 21 9.66 -13.33 -3.84
N LEU A 22 10.11 -12.35 -3.06
CA LEU A 22 10.35 -12.53 -1.62
C LEU A 22 9.25 -11.81 -0.85
N LYS A 23 8.40 -12.59 -0.18
CA LYS A 23 7.34 -12.05 0.69
C LYS A 23 7.86 -11.91 2.11
N TYR A 24 8.10 -10.69 2.57
CA TYR A 24 8.55 -10.42 3.94
C TYR A 24 7.58 -9.45 4.64
N LEU A 25 7.04 -9.91 5.79
CA LEU A 25 6.06 -9.24 6.66
C LEU A 25 4.76 -8.79 5.95
N THR A 26 4.85 -7.92 4.95
CA THR A 26 3.74 -7.47 4.09
C THR A 26 4.23 -6.93 2.73
N ARG A 27 5.54 -6.96 2.46
CA ARG A 27 6.15 -6.45 1.23
C ARG A 27 6.54 -7.63 0.34
N ILE A 28 6.26 -7.49 -0.96
CA ILE A 28 6.74 -8.42 -1.98
C ILE A 28 7.91 -7.71 -2.68
N PHE A 29 9.11 -8.23 -2.47
CA PHE A 29 10.29 -7.79 -3.18
C PHE A 29 10.35 -8.53 -4.51
N PHE A 30 10.14 -7.81 -5.60
CA PHE A 30 10.24 -8.33 -6.96
C PHE A 30 11.67 -8.14 -7.47
N ASN A 31 12.26 -9.19 -8.05
CA ASN A 31 13.59 -9.17 -8.64
C ASN A 31 13.72 -8.13 -9.78
N ASP A 32 12.64 -7.92 -10.56
CA ASP A 32 12.63 -7.01 -11.73
C ASP A 32 12.13 -5.59 -11.42
N GLY A 33 11.93 -5.25 -10.14
CA GLY A 33 11.62 -3.90 -9.67
C GLY A 33 10.57 -3.13 -10.47
N PRO A 34 9.30 -3.15 -10.02
CA PRO A 34 8.54 -1.92 -10.16
C PRO A 34 7.76 -1.65 -8.87
N LEU A 35 8.15 -0.56 -8.25
CA LEU A 35 7.44 0.07 -7.14
C LEU A 35 5.93 0.24 -7.43
N ASP A 36 5.54 0.28 -8.72
CA ASP A 36 4.15 0.20 -9.18
C ASP A 36 3.37 -1.02 -8.70
N LYS A 37 3.98 -2.22 -8.71
CA LYS A 37 3.31 -3.44 -8.22
C LYS A 37 3.02 -3.32 -6.72
N GLU A 38 3.95 -2.74 -5.96
CA GLU A 38 3.77 -2.50 -4.54
C GLU A 38 2.66 -1.47 -4.30
N ILE A 39 2.63 -0.35 -5.03
CA ILE A 39 1.56 0.65 -4.91
C ILE A 39 0.19 0.07 -5.24
N ASN A 40 0.08 -0.67 -6.35
CA ASN A 40 -1.18 -1.28 -6.76
C ASN A 40 -1.67 -2.28 -5.70
N ALA A 41 -0.75 -3.05 -5.09
CA ALA A 41 -1.09 -3.92 -3.97
C ALA A 41 -1.58 -3.15 -2.74
N ARG A 42 -0.97 -2.00 -2.41
CA ARG A 42 -1.40 -1.13 -1.30
C ARG A 42 -2.75 -0.47 -1.56
N ILE A 43 -2.99 0.02 -2.77
CA ILE A 43 -4.29 0.55 -3.17
C ILE A 43 -5.36 -0.54 -3.02
N LEU A 44 -5.08 -1.76 -3.47
CA LEU A 44 -6.01 -2.89 -3.31
C LEU A 44 -6.30 -3.18 -1.83
N MET A 45 -5.28 -3.20 -0.97
CA MET A 45 -5.45 -3.41 0.47
C MET A 45 -6.26 -2.28 1.13
N ALA A 46 -5.98 -1.02 0.78
CA ALA A 46 -6.71 0.15 1.28
C ALA A 46 -8.19 0.10 0.86
N SER A 47 -8.48 -0.22 -0.40
CA SER A 47 -9.85 -0.41 -0.90
C SER A 47 -10.60 -1.52 -0.15
N GLN A 48 -9.93 -2.65 0.14
CA GLN A 48 -10.54 -3.72 0.94
C GLN A 48 -10.80 -3.29 2.39
N ALA A 49 -9.86 -2.57 3.00
CA ALA A 49 -9.99 -2.05 4.35
C ALA A 49 -11.14 -1.05 4.46
N LEU A 50 -11.26 -0.15 3.48
CA LEU A 50 -12.38 0.77 3.36
C LEU A 50 -13.71 0.03 3.22
N GLY A 51 -13.82 -0.95 2.32
CA GLY A 51 -15.08 -1.70 2.13
C GLY A 51 -15.54 -2.38 3.44
N ARG A 52 -14.59 -2.92 4.21
CA ARG A 52 -14.87 -3.48 5.55
C ARG A 52 -15.29 -2.41 6.55
N LEU A 53 -14.61 -1.26 6.54
CA LEU A 53 -14.90 -0.13 7.44
C LEU A 53 -16.26 0.50 7.13
N GLN A 54 -16.63 0.62 5.85
CA GLN A 54 -17.92 1.14 5.41
C GLN A 54 -19.07 0.31 5.99
N MET A 55 -19.01 -1.02 5.86
CA MET A 55 -20.05 -1.92 6.37
C MET A 55 -20.17 -1.91 7.90
N ARG A 56 -19.03 -1.83 8.61
CA ARG A 56 -19.01 -1.97 10.08
C ARG A 56 -19.20 -0.67 10.83
N VAL A 57 -18.70 0.44 10.29
CA VAL A 57 -18.56 1.71 11.02
C VAL A 57 -19.20 2.87 10.27
N LEU A 58 -18.83 3.10 8.99
CA LEU A 58 -19.21 4.35 8.32
C LEU A 58 -20.71 4.46 8.09
N ARG A 59 -21.38 3.35 7.76
CA ARG A 59 -22.84 3.28 7.57
C ARG A 59 -23.65 3.24 8.87
N LYS A 60 -23.00 3.21 10.05
CA LYS A 60 -23.71 3.11 11.33
C LYS A 60 -24.09 4.51 11.83
N LEU A 61 -25.38 4.75 12.06
CA LEU A 61 -25.90 6.04 12.54
C LEU A 61 -25.54 6.33 14.00
N ASN A 62 -25.32 5.29 14.81
CA ASN A 62 -25.03 5.40 16.24
C ASN A 62 -23.54 5.64 16.57
N ILE A 63 -22.68 5.80 15.56
CA ILE A 63 -21.25 6.08 15.75
C ILE A 63 -20.99 7.55 15.47
N ARG A 64 -20.32 8.22 16.42
CA ARG A 64 -19.97 9.65 16.29
C ARG A 64 -19.11 9.89 15.06
N TYR A 65 -19.38 11.00 14.38
CA TYR A 65 -18.66 11.44 13.20
C TYR A 65 -17.14 11.49 13.43
N CYS A 66 -16.68 12.11 14.53
CA CYS A 66 -15.25 12.19 14.85
C CYS A 66 -14.58 10.80 14.95
N THR A 67 -15.30 9.79 15.44
CA THR A 67 -14.80 8.42 15.52
C THR A 67 -14.72 7.77 14.14
N LYS A 68 -15.72 8.01 13.28
CA LYS A 68 -15.71 7.54 11.89
C LYS A 68 -14.51 8.11 11.13
N VAL A 69 -14.22 9.41 11.30
CA VAL A 69 -13.09 10.09 10.64
C VAL A 69 -11.75 9.55 11.15
N LYS A 70 -11.61 9.39 12.48
CA LYS A 70 -10.40 8.79 13.06
C LYS A 70 -10.16 7.37 12.55
N LEU A 71 -11.17 6.52 12.55
CA LEU A 71 -11.03 5.13 12.08
C LEU A 71 -10.76 5.05 10.57
N TYR A 72 -11.32 5.96 9.78
CA TYR A 72 -10.97 6.08 8.37
C TYR A 72 -9.47 6.34 8.20
N HIS A 73 -8.95 7.35 8.89
CA HIS A 73 -7.53 7.68 8.84
C HIS A 73 -6.68 6.52 9.38
N ASP A 74 -6.92 6.04 10.59
CA ASP A 74 -6.08 5.02 11.22
C ASP A 74 -6.07 3.68 10.47
N ILE A 75 -7.09 3.34 9.68
CA ILE A 75 -7.16 2.05 9.00
C ILE A 75 -6.86 2.19 7.49
N VAL A 76 -7.53 3.10 6.80
CA VAL A 76 -7.40 3.23 5.33
C VAL A 76 -6.11 3.96 4.97
N PHE A 77 -5.79 5.06 5.67
CA PHE A 77 -4.57 5.82 5.41
C PHE A 77 -3.31 5.02 5.80
N ILE A 78 -3.33 4.32 6.93
CA ILE A 78 -2.22 3.43 7.31
C ILE A 78 -2.06 2.30 6.30
N SER A 79 -3.14 1.65 5.84
CA SER A 79 -3.05 0.59 4.82
C SER A 79 -2.45 1.08 3.49
N LEU A 80 -2.69 2.35 3.16
CA LEU A 80 -2.16 2.99 1.96
C LEU A 80 -0.68 3.37 2.10
N LEU A 81 -0.26 3.86 3.28
CA LEU A 81 1.08 4.40 3.51
C LEU A 81 2.08 3.39 4.08
N TYR A 82 1.62 2.31 4.70
CA TYR A 82 2.49 1.29 5.29
C TYR A 82 3.35 0.64 4.19
N GLY A 83 4.66 0.95 4.19
CA GLY A 83 5.62 0.56 3.15
C GLY A 83 6.02 1.68 2.19
N CYS A 84 5.27 2.78 2.13
CA CYS A 84 5.63 4.00 1.40
C CYS A 84 6.52 4.95 2.23
N GLU A 85 6.59 4.75 3.54
CA GLU A 85 7.38 5.57 4.50
C GLU A 85 8.86 5.69 4.13
N THR A 86 9.43 4.68 3.46
CA THR A 86 10.84 4.64 3.04
C THR A 86 11.07 5.02 1.56
N LEU A 87 10.07 5.55 0.84
CA LEU A 87 10.18 5.83 -0.60
C LEU A 87 10.77 7.23 -0.89
N THR A 88 12.09 7.34 -0.92
CA THR A 88 12.82 8.61 -1.11
C THR A 88 12.81 9.19 -2.54
N ARG A 89 12.22 8.54 -3.56
CA ARG A 89 12.42 8.94 -4.99
C ARG A 89 11.19 9.45 -5.78
N TYR A 90 10.05 9.73 -5.15
CA TYR A 90 8.77 9.40 -5.81
C TYR A 90 7.71 10.50 -6.00
N LYS A 91 7.99 11.52 -6.82
CA LYS A 91 6.98 12.55 -7.16
C LYS A 91 5.81 12.04 -8.02
N GLY A 92 6.04 11.04 -8.89
CA GLY A 92 5.05 10.56 -9.87
C GLY A 92 3.85 9.83 -9.26
N HIS A 93 4.10 8.93 -8.29
CA HIS A 93 3.06 8.03 -7.82
C HIS A 93 2.45 8.47 -6.48
N LEU A 94 3.05 9.45 -5.81
CA LEU A 94 2.34 10.30 -4.85
C LEU A 94 1.07 10.88 -5.48
N ARG A 95 1.05 11.15 -6.79
CA ARG A 95 -0.16 11.60 -7.49
C ARG A 95 -1.27 10.56 -7.48
N GLN A 96 -0.95 9.28 -7.69
CA GLN A 96 -1.93 8.19 -7.68
C GLN A 96 -2.48 7.94 -6.28
N LEU A 97 -1.60 7.94 -5.27
CA LEU A 97 -2.01 7.81 -3.86
C LEU A 97 -2.89 9.00 -3.41
N LYS A 98 -2.50 10.23 -3.80
CA LYS A 98 -3.31 11.43 -3.54
C LYS A 98 -4.66 11.40 -4.26
N GLN A 99 -4.68 10.93 -5.51
CA GLN A 99 -5.92 10.79 -6.26
C GLN A 99 -6.86 9.78 -5.61
N PHE A 100 -6.34 8.62 -5.19
CA PHE A 100 -7.12 7.64 -4.43
C PHE A 100 -7.67 8.26 -3.15
N HIS A 101 -6.81 8.88 -2.34
CA HIS A 101 -7.24 9.53 -1.09
C HIS A 101 -8.31 10.61 -1.30
N TRP A 102 -8.18 11.43 -2.34
CA TRP A 102 -9.16 12.46 -2.69
C TRP A 102 -10.49 11.86 -3.13
N GLN A 103 -10.47 10.89 -4.05
CA GLN A 103 -11.69 10.20 -4.50
C GLN A 103 -12.41 9.54 -3.33
N ASP A 104 -11.64 8.94 -2.43
CA ASP A 104 -12.16 8.20 -1.30
C ASP A 104 -12.75 9.10 -0.21
N GLN A 105 -12.13 10.27 0.05
CA GLN A 105 -12.71 11.30 0.91
C GLN A 105 -14.04 11.84 0.37
N ILE A 106 -14.16 12.03 -0.95
CA ILE A 106 -15.43 12.45 -1.56
C ILE A 106 -16.51 11.39 -1.32
N THR A 107 -16.22 10.12 -1.64
CA THR A 107 -17.15 9.02 -1.41
C THR A 107 -17.50 8.86 0.08
N TYR A 108 -16.55 9.11 0.98
CA TYR A 108 -16.79 9.11 2.42
C TYR A 108 -17.81 10.18 2.85
N LEU A 109 -17.70 11.39 2.30
CA LEU A 109 -18.62 12.49 2.58
C LEU A 109 -20.02 12.18 2.01
N GLU A 110 -20.10 11.66 0.79
CA GLU A 110 -21.37 11.24 0.17
C GLU A 110 -22.10 10.12 0.92
N ILE A 111 -21.37 9.24 1.63
CA ILE A 111 -21.97 8.16 2.46
C ILE A 111 -22.50 8.68 3.81
N LEU A 112 -22.13 9.90 4.20
CA LEU A 112 -22.49 10.50 5.49
C LEU A 112 -23.56 11.60 5.40
N ASP A 113 -23.93 12.05 4.19
CA ASP A 113 -25.17 12.77 3.88
C ASP A 113 -26.38 11.81 3.77
#